data_AF-A0A9W7B927-F1
#
_entry.id   AF-A0A9W7B927-F1
#
_cell.length_a   1.000
_cell.length_b   1.000
_cell.length_c   1.000
_cell.angle_alpha   90.00
_cell.angle_beta   90.00
_cell.angle_gamma   90.00
#
_symmetry.space_group_name_H-M   'P 1'
#
loop_
_entity.id
_entity.type
_entity.pdbx_description
1 polymer ?
#
loop_
_entity_poly.entity_id
_entity_poly.type
_entity_poly.pdbx_seq_one_letter_code
_entity_poly.pdbx_strand_id
1 'polypeptide(L)'
;MVREYALASQPEFASATLGTIACSLFFQVVIVTSVYHKAGFLILFREIFYVLTFTKPGVDVHRVASNAKQLPLATITPKIELVALRGVELFAEVIPSTVIQAMAFAKGHNTNVAILSLLSSILTAAFISASISIEKDIDSENRWIGEDEEWFNEQVRVSIFEDFIEEEGAKKKLRTSIKLLRERREQKEEEGEQET
;
A
#
# COMPACT_ATOMS: atom_id res chain seq x y z
N MET A 1 20.15 -11.43 18.98
CA MET A 1 20.38 -10.02 19.37
C MET A 1 20.56 -9.87 20.89
N VAL A 2 19.52 -10.07 21.72
CA VAL A 2 19.59 -9.86 23.18
C VAL A 2 20.68 -10.69 23.87
N ARG A 3 20.81 -11.97 23.49
CA ARG A 3 21.89 -12.85 24.00
C ARG A 3 23.29 -12.33 23.67
N GLU A 4 23.46 -11.70 22.51
CA GLU A 4 24.77 -11.20 22.08
C GLU A 4 25.18 -9.97 22.88
N TYR A 5 24.25 -9.07 23.17
CA TYR A 5 24.48 -7.94 24.06
C TYR A 5 24.70 -8.36 25.52
N ALA A 6 24.03 -9.42 25.97
CA ALA A 6 24.27 -10.02 27.28
C ALA A 6 25.68 -10.64 27.38
N LEU A 7 26.16 -11.29 26.31
CA LEU A 7 27.52 -11.86 26.26
C LEU A 7 28.60 -10.79 26.11
N ALA A 8 28.30 -9.68 25.42
CA ALA A 8 29.20 -8.53 25.28
C ALA A 8 29.33 -7.67 26.55
N SER A 9 28.79 -8.12 27.70
CA SER A 9 28.81 -7.40 28.99
C SER A 9 28.24 -5.96 28.94
N GLN A 10 27.30 -5.69 28.02
CA GLN A 10 26.60 -4.41 27.94
C GLN A 10 25.11 -4.60 28.24
N PRO A 11 24.72 -4.62 29.54
CA PRO A 11 23.34 -4.81 29.95
C PRO A 11 22.42 -3.68 29.49
N GLU A 12 22.96 -2.49 29.22
CA GLU A 12 22.21 -1.31 28.79
C GLU A 12 21.50 -1.55 27.45
N PHE A 13 22.20 -2.08 26.44
CA PHE A 13 21.59 -2.34 25.14
C PHE A 13 20.62 -3.52 25.18
N ALA A 14 20.95 -4.56 25.95
CA ALA A 14 20.06 -5.72 26.12
C ALA A 14 18.74 -5.33 26.80
N SER A 15 18.81 -4.54 27.88
CA SER A 15 17.63 -4.07 28.61
C SER A 15 16.82 -3.06 27.80
N ALA A 16 17.46 -2.18 27.04
CA ALA A 16 16.78 -1.25 26.15
C ALA A 16 15.98 -1.99 25.06
N THR A 17 16.57 -2.99 24.39
CA THR A 17 15.87 -3.80 23.39
C THR A 17 14.73 -4.63 23.98
N LEU A 18 14.89 -5.17 25.20
CA LEU A 18 13.77 -5.83 25.89
C LEU A 18 12.65 -4.83 26.25
N GLY A 19 13.04 -3.61 26.64
CA GLY A 19 12.11 -2.52 26.93
C GLY A 19 11.25 -2.15 25.72
N THR A 20 11.83 -2.10 24.51
CA THR A 20 11.09 -1.77 23.28
C THR A 20 10.07 -2.87 22.93
N ILE A 21 10.41 -4.15 23.12
CA ILE A 21 9.48 -5.28 22.93
C ILE A 21 8.36 -5.26 23.98
N ALA A 22 8.69 -5.00 25.25
CA ALA A 22 7.68 -4.92 26.30
C ALA A 22 6.73 -3.73 26.08
N CYS A 23 7.26 -2.61 25.60
CA CYS A 23 6.50 -1.42 25.28
C CYS A 23 5.53 -1.65 24.10
N SER A 24 5.99 -2.32 23.03
CA SER A 24 5.12 -2.63 21.89
C SER A 24 4.01 -3.60 22.25
N LEU A 25 4.31 -4.66 23.01
CA LEU A 25 3.31 -5.59 23.54
C LEU A 25 2.28 -4.87 24.39
N PHE A 26 2.69 -3.95 25.26
CA PHE A 26 1.79 -3.16 26.08
C PHE A 26 0.81 -2.35 25.22
N PHE A 27 1.31 -1.60 24.23
CA PHE A 27 0.44 -0.82 23.34
C PHE A 27 -0.49 -1.71 22.50
N GLN A 28 0.00 -2.86 22.01
CA GLN A 28 -0.83 -3.82 21.28
C GLN A 28 -1.97 -4.37 22.15
N VAL A 29 -1.69 -4.75 23.41
CA VAL A 29 -2.73 -5.20 24.35
C VAL A 29 -3.75 -4.10 24.63
N VAL A 30 -3.32 -2.85 24.79
CA VAL A 30 -4.23 -1.70 25.00
C VAL A 30 -5.14 -1.49 23.80
N ILE A 31 -4.60 -1.54 22.57
CA ILE A 31 -5.39 -1.40 21.35
C ILE A 31 -6.41 -2.53 21.24
N VAL A 32 -5.98 -3.78 21.39
CA VAL A 32 -6.88 -4.95 21.31
C VAL A 32 -7.97 -4.89 22.37
N THR A 33 -7.62 -4.51 23.59
CA THR A 33 -8.60 -4.34 24.66
C THR A 33 -9.61 -3.25 24.31
N SER A 34 -9.16 -2.14 23.73
CA SER A 34 -10.02 -1.05 23.28
C SER A 34 -10.94 -1.47 22.13
N VAL A 35 -10.45 -2.26 21.18
CA VAL A 35 -11.23 -2.73 20.02
C VAL A 35 -12.32 -3.73 20.43
N TYR A 36 -11.99 -4.67 21.34
CA TYR A 36 -12.86 -5.78 21.75
C TYR A 36 -13.54 -5.59 23.11
N HIS A 37 -13.50 -4.39 23.71
CA HIS A 37 -14.11 -4.15 25.03
C HIS A 37 -15.61 -4.52 25.11
N LYS A 38 -16.32 -4.52 23.97
CA LYS A 38 -17.74 -4.91 23.87
C LYS A 38 -17.97 -6.33 23.37
N ALA A 39 -16.96 -7.02 22.85
CA ALA A 39 -17.12 -8.31 22.15
C ALA A 39 -17.28 -9.53 23.08
N GLY A 40 -17.20 -9.33 24.40
CA GLY A 40 -17.33 -10.39 25.41
C GLY A 40 -15.99 -10.97 25.87
N PHE A 41 -15.96 -11.46 27.11
CA PHE A 41 -14.72 -11.84 27.81
C PHE A 41 -13.93 -12.96 27.13
N LEU A 42 -14.61 -13.99 26.60
CA LEU A 42 -13.95 -15.11 25.91
C LEU A 42 -13.27 -14.68 24.60
N ILE A 43 -13.89 -13.75 23.86
CA ILE A 43 -13.32 -13.22 22.61
C ILE A 43 -12.13 -12.33 22.93
N LEU A 44 -12.26 -11.43 23.92
CA LEU A 44 -11.17 -10.57 24.37
C LEU A 44 -9.95 -11.39 24.82
N PHE A 45 -10.16 -12.42 25.64
CA PHE A 45 -9.07 -13.28 26.13
C PHE A 45 -8.37 -14.01 24.99
N ARG A 46 -9.10 -14.51 23.99
CA ARG A 46 -8.53 -15.13 22.79
C ARG A 46 -7.68 -14.15 21.99
N GLU A 47 -8.14 -12.92 21.80
CA GLU A 47 -7.40 -11.90 21.05
C GLU A 47 -6.14 -11.45 21.82
N ILE A 48 -6.21 -11.29 23.14
CA ILE A 48 -5.03 -11.03 23.98
C ILE A 48 -4.04 -12.20 23.91
N PHE A 49 -4.54 -13.44 23.92
CA PHE A 49 -3.68 -14.62 23.78
C PHE A 49 -2.90 -14.58 22.47
N TYR A 50 -3.53 -14.21 21.35
CA TYR A 50 -2.83 -14.05 20.07
C TYR A 50 -1.77 -12.95 20.07
N VAL A 51 -1.97 -11.86 20.82
CA VAL A 51 -0.95 -10.81 21.02
C VAL A 51 0.24 -11.38 21.77
N LEU A 52 -0.01 -12.05 22.90
CA LEU A 52 1.05 -12.61 23.75
C LEU A 52 1.85 -13.72 23.07
N THR A 53 1.23 -14.51 22.19
CA THR A 53 1.92 -15.52 21.38
C THR A 53 2.55 -14.97 20.11
N PHE A 54 2.48 -13.66 19.86
CA PHE A 54 2.93 -13.00 18.63
C PHE A 54 2.29 -13.57 17.35
N THR A 55 1.16 -14.27 17.46
CA THR A 55 0.46 -14.86 16.31
C THR A 55 -0.59 -13.92 15.73
N LYS A 56 -0.96 -12.87 16.46
CA LYS A 56 -1.99 -11.92 16.04
C LYS A 56 -1.75 -11.32 14.65
N PRO A 57 -0.52 -10.92 14.25
CA PRO A 57 -0.31 -10.39 12.91
C PRO A 57 -0.67 -11.36 11.78
N GLY A 58 -0.46 -12.67 11.99
CA GLY A 58 -0.83 -13.70 11.00
C GLY A 58 -2.34 -13.95 10.96
N VAL A 59 -2.98 -13.98 12.13
CA VAL A 59 -4.44 -14.15 12.24
C VAL A 59 -5.18 -12.97 11.61
N ASP A 60 -4.70 -11.75 11.85
CA ASP A 60 -5.32 -10.53 11.34
C ASP A 60 -5.14 -10.40 9.82
N VAL A 61 -3.95 -10.72 9.27
CA VAL A 61 -3.73 -10.77 7.81
C VAL A 61 -4.64 -11.81 7.16
N HIS A 62 -4.76 -13.01 7.75
CA HIS A 62 -5.67 -14.03 7.23
C HIS A 62 -7.13 -13.54 7.25
N ARG A 63 -7.54 -12.83 8.30
CA ARG A 63 -8.90 -12.27 8.44
C ARG A 63 -9.17 -11.18 7.39
N VAL A 64 -8.17 -10.35 7.08
CA VAL A 64 -8.23 -9.35 6.01
C VAL A 64 -8.30 -10.00 4.63
N ALA A 65 -7.44 -10.99 4.37
CA ALA A 65 -7.39 -11.70 3.09
C ALA A 65 -8.67 -12.50 2.78
N SER A 66 -9.30 -13.06 3.81
CA SER A 66 -10.56 -13.80 3.68
C SER A 66 -11.80 -12.90 3.61
N ASN A 67 -11.64 -11.56 3.65
CA ASN A 67 -12.74 -10.60 3.78
C ASN A 67 -13.75 -11.02 4.88
N ALA A 68 -13.24 -11.52 6.00
CA ALA A 68 -14.09 -11.99 7.07
C ALA A 68 -14.93 -10.82 7.61
N LYS A 69 -16.23 -11.07 7.82
CA LYS A 69 -17.13 -10.07 8.39
C LYS A 69 -16.59 -9.60 9.74
N GLN A 70 -16.68 -8.29 10.00
CA GLN A 70 -16.36 -7.70 11.29
C GLN A 70 -17.12 -8.46 12.39
N LEU A 71 -16.40 -8.86 13.45
CA LEU A 71 -17.06 -9.54 14.57
C LEU A 71 -18.16 -8.63 15.13
N PRO A 72 -19.32 -9.19 15.49
CA PRO A 72 -20.36 -8.40 16.14
C PRO A 72 -19.76 -7.76 17.40
N LEU A 73 -19.90 -6.43 17.50
CA LEU A 73 -19.39 -5.58 18.60
C LEU A 73 -17.88 -5.25 18.57
N ALA A 74 -17.12 -5.62 17.54
CA ALA A 74 -15.79 -5.04 17.33
C ALA A 74 -15.93 -3.56 16.90
N THR A 75 -15.07 -2.69 17.44
CA THR A 75 -15.20 -1.23 17.23
C THR A 75 -14.71 -0.78 15.86
N ILE A 76 -13.78 -1.52 15.25
CA ILE A 76 -13.13 -1.19 13.98
C ILE A 76 -13.12 -2.39 13.03
N THR A 77 -12.99 -2.11 11.73
CA THR A 77 -12.87 -3.11 10.67
C THR A 77 -11.54 -3.88 10.79
N PRO A 78 -11.48 -5.19 10.46
CA PRO A 78 -10.25 -5.98 10.53
C PRO A 78 -9.04 -5.37 9.78
N LYS A 79 -9.29 -4.66 8.68
CA LYS A 79 -8.24 -3.93 7.92
C LYS A 79 -7.58 -2.83 8.76
N ILE A 80 -8.40 -1.98 9.38
CA ILE A 80 -7.93 -0.87 10.21
C ILE A 80 -7.21 -1.41 11.45
N GLU A 81 -7.73 -2.48 12.04
CA GLU A 81 -7.09 -3.16 13.18
C GLU A 81 -5.67 -3.63 12.83
N LEU A 82 -5.51 -4.32 11.70
CA LEU A 82 -4.22 -4.79 11.21
C LEU A 82 -3.24 -3.62 11.02
N VAL A 83 -3.66 -2.57 10.30
CA VAL A 83 -2.80 -1.39 10.03
C VAL A 83 -2.42 -0.66 11.32
N ALA A 84 -3.37 -0.49 12.24
CA ALA A 84 -3.11 0.17 13.52
C ALA A 84 -2.10 -0.61 14.38
N LEU A 85 -2.26 -1.93 14.49
CA LEU A 85 -1.36 -2.78 15.26
C LEU A 85 0.04 -2.84 14.66
N ARG A 86 0.15 -2.94 13.33
CA ARG A 86 1.45 -2.88 12.62
C ARG A 86 2.11 -1.51 12.72
N GLY A 87 1.32 -0.43 12.68
CA GLY A 87 1.82 0.93 12.88
C GLY A 87 2.42 1.13 14.28
N VAL A 88 1.76 0.62 15.31
CA VAL A 88 2.27 0.64 16.69
C VAL A 88 3.50 -0.25 16.87
N GLU A 89 3.51 -1.44 16.26
CA GLU A 89 4.69 -2.32 16.23
C GLU A 89 5.90 -1.61 15.62
N LEU A 90 5.71 -0.93 14.48
CA LEU A 90 6.75 -0.12 13.84
C LEU A 90 7.25 1.00 14.77
N PHE A 91 6.34 1.74 15.39
CA PHE A 91 6.66 2.89 16.22
C PHE A 91 7.34 2.53 17.55
N ALA A 92 6.81 1.53 18.27
CA ALA A 92 7.23 1.21 19.63
C ALA A 92 8.36 0.17 19.70
N GLU A 93 8.48 -0.71 18.70
CA GLU A 93 9.47 -1.79 18.69
C GLU A 93 10.53 -1.58 17.63
N VAL A 94 10.11 -1.52 16.37
CA VAL A 94 11.03 -1.69 15.23
C VAL A 94 11.92 -0.46 15.05
N ILE A 95 11.36 0.76 15.08
CA ILE A 95 12.13 2.00 14.95
C ILE A 95 13.08 2.18 16.15
N PRO A 96 12.65 2.08 17.42
CA PRO A 96 13.57 2.21 18.54
C PRO A 96 14.63 1.11 18.59
N SER A 97 14.26 -0.14 18.29
CA SER A 97 15.20 -1.27 18.25
C SER A 97 16.26 -1.12 17.15
N THR A 98 15.87 -0.69 15.94
CA THR A 98 16.84 -0.44 14.86
C THR A 98 17.82 0.68 15.23
N VAL A 99 17.35 1.74 15.89
CA VAL A 99 18.22 2.82 16.40
C VAL A 99 19.19 2.29 17.45
N ILE A 100 18.73 1.47 18.40
CA ILE A 100 19.57 0.82 19.42
C ILE A 100 20.65 -0.06 18.76
N GLN A 101 20.28 -0.87 17.77
CA GLN A 101 21.21 -1.71 17.02
C GLN A 101 22.24 -0.88 16.24
N ALA A 102 21.82 0.21 15.61
CA ALA A 102 22.71 1.13 14.90
C ALA A 102 23.68 1.83 15.86
N MET A 103 23.23 2.23 17.05
CA MET A 103 24.09 2.78 18.09
C MET A 103 25.11 1.76 18.60
N ALA A 104 24.71 0.51 18.79
CA ALA A 104 25.62 -0.56 19.19
C ALA A 104 26.70 -0.79 18.11
N PHE A 105 26.32 -0.81 16.83
CA PHE A 105 27.25 -0.89 15.71
C PHE A 105 28.23 0.30 15.71
N ALA A 106 27.73 1.53 15.88
CA ALA A 106 28.59 2.73 15.92
C ALA A 106 29.58 2.72 17.11
N LYS A 107 29.25 2.09 18.24
CA LYS A 107 30.15 1.91 19.39
C LYS A 107 31.18 0.78 19.21
N GLY A 108 31.28 0.19 18.02
CA GLY A 108 32.29 -0.81 17.68
C GLY A 108 31.84 -2.26 17.82
N HIS A 109 30.55 -2.52 18.08
CA HIS A 109 30.00 -3.88 18.13
C HIS A 109 29.65 -4.40 16.73
N ASN A 110 30.69 -4.66 15.96
CA ASN A 110 30.60 -5.04 14.55
C ASN A 110 30.74 -6.55 14.36
N THR A 111 30.07 -7.35 15.20
CA THR A 111 30.02 -8.80 14.98
C THR A 111 29.18 -9.11 13.74
N ASN A 112 29.54 -10.17 12.99
CA ASN A 112 28.77 -10.59 11.81
C ASN A 112 27.28 -10.80 12.14
N VAL A 113 26.99 -11.30 13.34
CA VAL A 113 25.62 -11.50 13.85
C VAL A 113 24.90 -10.17 14.11
N ALA A 114 25.59 -9.16 14.64
CA ALA A 114 25.02 -7.83 14.85
C ALA A 114 24.69 -7.12 13.53
N ILE A 115 25.59 -7.23 12.54
CA ILE A 115 25.38 -6.69 11.19
C ILE A 115 24.17 -7.35 10.53
N LEU A 116 24.10 -8.68 10.56
CA LEU A 116 22.96 -9.43 10.01
C LEU A 116 21.65 -9.07 10.73
N SER A 117 21.68 -8.87 12.05
CA SER A 117 20.51 -8.46 12.83
C SER A 117 20.03 -7.06 12.41
N LEU A 118 20.95 -6.12 12.23
CA LEU A 118 20.64 -4.76 11.79
C LEU A 118 20.04 -4.75 10.37
N LEU A 119 20.66 -5.47 9.43
CA LEU A 119 20.17 -5.57 8.05
C LEU A 119 18.79 -6.23 7.99
N SER A 120 18.60 -7.34 8.72
CA SER A 120 17.29 -8.01 8.79
C SER A 120 16.23 -7.07 9.35
N SER A 121 16.55 -6.28 10.37
CA SER A 121 15.59 -5.37 11.00
C SER A 121 15.18 -4.23 10.07
N ILE A 122 16.13 -3.66 9.31
CA ILE A 122 15.84 -2.62 8.31
C ILE A 122 14.95 -3.19 7.19
N LEU A 123 15.24 -4.41 6.72
CA LEU A 123 14.45 -5.07 5.68
C LEU A 123 13.02 -5.35 6.15
N THR A 124 12.84 -5.87 7.37
CA THR A 124 11.50 -6.11 7.92
C THR A 124 10.73 -4.81 8.13
N ALA A 125 11.39 -3.74 8.61
CA ALA A 125 10.77 -2.43 8.75
C ALA A 125 10.29 -1.87 7.39
N ALA A 126 11.14 -1.95 6.37
CA ALA A 126 10.82 -1.51 5.02
C ALA A 126 9.66 -2.33 4.42
N PHE A 127 9.66 -3.64 4.63
CA PHE A 127 8.59 -4.53 4.18
C PHE A 127 7.24 -4.17 4.82
N ILE A 128 7.17 -4.05 6.15
CA ILE A 128 5.92 -3.69 6.85
C ILE A 128 5.44 -2.29 6.40
N SER A 129 6.36 -1.33 6.28
CA SER A 129 6.03 0.02 5.81
C SER A 129 5.48 0.02 4.39
N ALA A 130 6.07 -0.78 3.49
CA ALA A 130 5.60 -0.93 2.13
C ALA A 130 4.22 -1.60 2.06
N SER A 131 3.99 -2.66 2.84
CA SER A 131 2.68 -3.31 2.95
C SER A 131 1.61 -2.32 3.36
N ILE A 132 1.79 -1.61 4.48
CA ILE A 132 0.84 -0.59 4.96
C ILE A 132 0.55 0.47 3.89
N SER A 133 1.60 0.91 3.18
CA SER A 133 1.45 1.90 2.10
C SER A 133 0.61 1.34 0.95
N ILE A 134 0.84 0.10 0.55
CA ILE A 134 0.08 -0.58 -0.52
C ILE A 134 -1.38 -0.78 -0.09
N GLU A 135 -1.61 -1.24 1.15
CA GLU A 135 -2.97 -1.38 1.67
C GLU A 135 -3.73 -0.05 1.71
N LYS A 136 -3.04 1.05 2.01
CA LYS A 136 -3.62 2.40 2.02
C LYS A 136 -3.88 2.95 0.61
N ASP A 137 -3.02 2.63 -0.35
CA ASP A 137 -3.11 3.12 -1.73
C ASP A 137 -4.19 2.38 -2.55
N ILE A 138 -4.36 1.08 -2.30
CA ILE A 138 -5.36 0.22 -2.96
C ILE A 138 -6.77 0.42 -2.39
N ASP A 139 -6.90 1.08 -1.24
CA ASP A 139 -8.18 1.25 -0.55
C ASP A 139 -9.16 2.12 -1.35
N SER A 140 -10.26 1.51 -1.81
CA SER A 140 -11.28 2.17 -2.62
C SER A 140 -12.02 3.27 -1.87
N GLU A 141 -12.12 3.17 -0.54
CA GLU A 141 -12.80 4.17 0.30
C GLU A 141 -11.95 5.44 0.52
N ASN A 142 -10.62 5.33 0.41
CA ASN A 142 -9.69 6.46 0.58
C ASN A 142 -9.16 7.04 -0.74
N ARG A 143 -9.45 6.40 -1.89
CA ARG A 143 -9.23 7.02 -3.20
C ARG A 143 -10.18 8.20 -3.33
N TRP A 144 -9.62 9.38 -3.60
CA TRP A 144 -10.36 10.61 -3.97
C TRP A 144 -11.31 10.43 -5.17
N ILE A 145 -11.21 9.31 -5.88
CA ILE A 145 -11.94 8.94 -7.10
C ILE A 145 -13.35 8.39 -6.79
N GLY A 146 -13.87 8.61 -5.58
CA GLY A 146 -15.27 8.29 -5.23
C GLY A 146 -16.31 9.11 -6.01
N GLU A 147 -15.91 10.24 -6.63
CA GLU A 147 -16.71 11.02 -7.58
C GLU A 147 -16.15 10.96 -9.03
N ASP A 148 -14.92 10.48 -9.23
CA ASP A 148 -14.28 10.56 -10.55
C ASP A 148 -14.55 9.35 -11.46
N GLU A 149 -15.23 8.28 -11.02
CA GLU A 149 -15.64 7.21 -11.96
C GLU A 149 -16.71 7.68 -12.95
N GLU A 150 -17.63 8.56 -12.53
CA GLU A 150 -18.56 9.24 -13.43
C GLU A 150 -17.86 10.32 -14.25
N TRP A 151 -17.03 11.16 -13.62
CA TRP A 151 -16.30 12.23 -14.33
C TRP A 151 -15.30 11.67 -15.34
N PHE A 152 -14.54 10.62 -15.02
CA PHE A 152 -13.59 9.95 -15.91
C PHE A 152 -14.31 9.22 -17.04
N ASN A 153 -15.45 8.55 -16.78
CA ASN A 153 -16.27 7.96 -17.84
C ASN A 153 -16.85 9.04 -18.77
N GLU A 154 -17.31 10.16 -18.22
CA GLU A 154 -17.81 11.29 -19.02
C GLU A 154 -16.66 11.92 -19.84
N GLN A 155 -15.49 12.12 -19.25
CA GLN A 155 -14.33 12.70 -19.93
C GLN A 155 -13.77 11.79 -21.04
N VAL A 156 -13.67 10.49 -20.77
CA VAL A 156 -13.27 9.49 -21.77
C VAL A 156 -14.30 9.41 -22.90
N ARG A 157 -15.60 9.48 -22.57
CA ARG A 157 -16.68 9.48 -23.58
C ARG A 157 -16.67 10.75 -24.43
N VAL A 158 -16.39 11.91 -23.84
CA VAL A 158 -16.25 13.19 -24.56
C VAL A 158 -15.01 13.18 -25.45
N SER A 159 -13.85 12.72 -24.96
CA SER A 159 -12.62 12.65 -25.75
C SER A 159 -12.77 11.70 -26.95
N ILE A 160 -13.34 10.51 -26.74
CA ILE A 160 -13.61 9.56 -27.84
C ILE A 160 -14.60 10.16 -28.85
N PHE A 161 -15.58 10.92 -28.39
CA PHE A 161 -16.57 11.56 -29.26
C PHE A 161 -15.97 12.72 -30.07
N GLU A 162 -15.10 13.54 -29.47
CA GLU A 162 -14.37 14.60 -30.15
C GLU A 162 -13.43 14.04 -31.22
N ASP A 163 -12.67 12.99 -30.89
CA ASP A 163 -11.80 12.27 -31.84
C ASP A 163 -12.61 11.71 -33.03
N PHE A 164 -13.79 11.15 -32.75
CA PHE A 164 -14.67 10.60 -33.79
C PHE A 164 -15.26 11.68 -34.71
N ILE A 165 -15.66 12.84 -34.16
CA ILE A 165 -16.16 13.97 -34.96
C ILE A 165 -15.05 14.55 -35.84
N GLU A 166 -13.83 14.64 -35.33
CA GLU A 166 -12.69 15.13 -36.09
C GLU A 166 -12.33 14.17 -37.24
N GLU A 167 -12.37 12.85 -37.00
CA GLU A 167 -12.11 11.84 -38.03
C GLU A 167 -13.16 11.88 -39.15
N GLU A 168 -14.45 11.97 -38.82
CA GLU A 168 -15.52 12.07 -39.83
C GLU A 168 -15.49 13.40 -40.60
N GLY A 169 -15.14 14.50 -39.93
CA GLY A 169 -14.89 15.79 -40.56
C GLY A 169 -13.74 15.74 -41.57
N ALA A 170 -12.63 15.11 -41.20
CA ALA A 170 -11.47 14.91 -42.07
C ALA A 170 -11.79 14.02 -43.28
N LYS A 171 -12.51 12.90 -43.08
CA LYS A 171 -12.97 12.02 -44.17
C LYS A 171 -13.86 12.76 -45.17
N LYS A 172 -14.77 13.62 -44.69
CA LYS A 172 -15.66 14.40 -45.56
C LYS A 172 -14.88 15.40 -46.42
N LYS A 173 -13.89 16.09 -45.82
CA LYS A 173 -13.01 17.03 -46.52
C LYS A 173 -12.17 16.32 -47.59
N LEU A 174 -11.63 15.14 -47.26
CA LEU A 174 -10.85 14.32 -48.19
C LEU A 174 -11.69 13.84 -49.39
N ARG A 175 -12.93 13.38 -49.16
CA ARG A 175 -13.84 12.97 -50.26
C ARG A 175 -14.13 14.13 -51.21
N THR A 176 -14.34 15.34 -50.70
CA THR A 176 -14.56 16.53 -51.53
C THR A 176 -13.31 16.87 -52.35
N SER A 177 -12.13 16.84 -51.74
CA SER A 177 -10.86 17.07 -52.45
C SER A 177 -10.60 16.04 -53.55
N ILE A 178 -10.92 14.74 -53.31
CA ILE A 178 -10.79 13.69 -54.32
C ILE A 178 -11.75 13.90 -55.48
N LYS A 179 -13.00 14.32 -55.23
CA LYS A 179 -13.96 14.65 -56.30
C LYS A 179 -13.47 15.80 -57.18
N LEU A 180 -13.00 16.89 -56.57
CA LEU A 180 -12.47 18.05 -57.30
C LEU A 180 -11.23 17.70 -58.13
N LEU A 181 -10.35 16.83 -57.61
CA LEU A 181 -9.18 16.37 -58.36
C LEU A 181 -9.55 15.47 -59.54
N ARG A 182 -10.63 14.68 -59.43
CA ARG A 182 -11.14 13.85 -60.54
C ARG A 182 -11.75 14.73 -61.63
N GLU A 183 -12.61 15.68 -61.27
CA GLU A 183 -13.20 16.63 -62.24
C GLU A 183 -12.12 17.43 -63.00
N ARG A 184 -11.05 17.84 -62.30
CA ARG A 184 -9.90 18.50 -62.95
C ARG A 184 -9.10 17.59 -63.89
N ARG A 185 -9.08 16.27 -63.66
CA ARG A 185 -8.44 15.32 -64.59
C ARG A 185 -9.31 15.12 -65.82
N GLU A 186 -10.62 14.96 -65.65
CA GLU A 186 -11.57 14.83 -66.75
C GLU A 186 -11.53 16.07 -67.66
N GLN A 187 -11.50 17.28 -67.09
CA GLN A 187 -11.34 18.52 -67.87
C GLN A 187 -10.01 18.59 -68.65
N LYS A 188 -8.91 18.10 -68.07
CA LYS A 188 -7.61 18.07 -68.76
C LYS A 188 -7.54 17.01 -69.86
N GLU A 189 -8.27 15.90 -69.72
CA GLU A 189 -8.38 14.89 -70.76
C GLU A 189 -9.24 15.41 -71.93
N GLU A 190 -10.32 16.15 -71.64
CA GLU A 190 -11.14 16.83 -72.66
C GLU A 190 -10.37 17.97 -73.38
N GLU A 191 -9.54 18.73 -72.66
CA GLU A 191 -8.68 19.77 -73.26
C GLU A 191 -7.54 19.15 -74.10
N GLY A 192 -7.01 17.99 -73.70
CA GLY A 192 -5.94 17.29 -74.43
C GLY A 192 -6.40 16.61 -75.73
N GLU A 193 -7.67 16.20 -75.83
CA GLU A 193 -8.24 15.65 -77.08
C GLU A 193 -8.57 16.74 -78.12
N GLN A 194 -8.64 18.02 -77.75
CA GLN A 194 -8.88 19.12 -78.69
C GLN A 194 -7.62 19.67 -79.38
N GLU A 195 -6.42 19.32 -78.92
CA GLU A 195 -5.13 19.76 -79.49
C GLU A 195 -4.42 18.73 -80.38
N THR A 196 -5.04 17.57 -80.66
CA THR A 196 -4.58 16.56 -81.65
C THR A 196 -5.53 16.39 -82.81
#